data_AF-A0A7J3B943-F1
#
_entry.id   AF-A0A7J3B943-F1
#
_cell.length_a   1.000
_cell.length_b   1.000
_cell.length_c   1.000
_cell.angle_alpha   90.00
_cell.angle_beta   90.00
_cell.angle_gamma   90.00
#
_symmetry.space_group_name_H-M   'P 1'
#
loop_
_entity.id
_entity.type
_entity.pdbx_description
1 polymer ?
#
loop_
_entity_poly.entity_id
_entity_poly.type
_entity_poly.pdbx_seq_one_letter_code
_entity_poly.pdbx_strand_id
1 'polypeptide(L)'
;MRESIPLTWRRIPERYRLIGSVCERCGSHYFPRRAVCPKCRRKGKMKEIRYSGKGRIYSYTTIYSAPSGFEDQVPYSIAIIELDEGARVLGQIVDADEKQLKIGARVEQCFRIIQRDDPEGLIHYGFKFRIVD
;
A
#
# COMPACT_ATOMS: atom_id res chain seq x y z
N MET A 1 -5.13 -5.27 -17.28
CA MET A 1 -6.21 -4.25 -17.43
C MET A 1 -5.58 -2.87 -17.39
N ARG A 2 -5.74 -2.06 -18.43
CA ARG A 2 -5.13 -0.73 -18.54
C ARG A 2 -5.78 0.25 -17.55
N GLU A 3 -5.01 0.78 -16.60
CA GLU A 3 -5.51 1.83 -15.70
C GLU A 3 -5.55 3.18 -16.45
N SER A 4 -6.55 4.01 -16.16
CA SER A 4 -6.66 5.35 -16.75
C SER A 4 -5.45 6.23 -16.36
N ILE A 5 -4.76 6.80 -17.36
CA ILE A 5 -3.55 7.63 -17.14
C ILE A 5 -3.79 8.78 -16.14
N PRO A 6 -4.89 9.58 -16.25
CA PRO A 6 -5.19 10.60 -15.24
C PRO A 6 -5.41 10.05 -13.83
N LEU A 7 -5.92 8.81 -13.69
CA LEU A 7 -6.07 8.17 -12.38
C LEU A 7 -4.71 7.81 -11.80
N THR A 8 -3.82 7.23 -12.60
CA THR A 8 -2.43 6.95 -12.18
C THR A 8 -1.74 8.23 -11.73
N TRP A 9 -1.81 9.30 -12.53
CA TRP A 9 -1.19 10.59 -12.20
C TRP A 9 -1.69 11.15 -10.85
N ARG A 10 -3.01 11.17 -10.61
CA ARG A 10 -3.57 11.65 -9.33
C ARG A 10 -3.19 10.77 -8.13
N ARG A 11 -2.84 9.50 -8.34
CA ARG A 11 -2.46 8.54 -7.28
C ARG A 11 -0.95 8.51 -7.00
N ILE A 12 -0.12 9.18 -7.79
CA ILE A 12 1.34 9.23 -7.59
C ILE A 12 1.72 9.59 -6.14
N PRO A 13 1.14 10.63 -5.49
CA PRO A 13 1.51 10.93 -4.10
C PRO A 13 1.27 9.77 -3.13
N GLU A 14 0.15 9.06 -3.27
CA GLU A 14 -0.18 7.88 -2.43
C GLU A 14 0.74 6.71 -2.74
N ARG A 15 0.96 6.40 -4.02
CA ARG A 15 1.72 5.24 -4.47
C ARG A 15 3.23 5.39 -4.24
N TYR A 16 3.77 6.60 -4.43
CA TYR A 16 5.22 6.81 -4.45
C TYR A 16 5.74 7.22 -3.08
N ARG A 17 4.93 7.99 -2.34
CA ARG A 17 5.36 8.63 -1.09
C ARG A 17 4.50 8.23 0.11
N LEU A 18 3.57 7.27 -0.06
CA LEU A 18 2.67 6.81 1.01
C LEU A 18 1.92 7.98 1.66
N ILE A 19 1.49 8.94 0.84
CA ILE A 19 0.71 10.09 1.30
C ILE A 19 -0.72 9.62 1.63
N GLY A 20 -1.16 9.88 2.85
CA GLY A 20 -2.53 9.64 3.29
C GLY A 20 -3.11 10.82 4.04
N SER A 21 -3.98 10.57 5.02
CA SER A 21 -4.61 11.65 5.78
C SER A 21 -4.82 11.30 7.24
N VAL A 22 -4.66 12.29 8.11
CA VAL A 22 -5.06 12.23 9.52
C VAL A 22 -6.19 13.23 9.77
N CYS A 23 -7.16 12.85 10.61
CA CYS A 23 -8.15 13.79 11.10
C CYS A 23 -7.60 14.49 12.36
N GLU A 24 -7.25 15.77 12.27
CA GLU A 24 -6.70 16.56 13.39
C GLU A 24 -7.67 16.65 14.59
N ARG A 25 -8.96 16.37 14.38
CA ARG A 25 -9.98 16.38 15.45
C ARG A 25 -10.02 15.10 16.29
N CYS A 26 -9.83 13.93 15.68
CA CYS A 26 -10.01 12.64 16.35
C CYS A 26 -8.79 11.72 16.29
N GLY A 27 -7.68 12.21 15.72
CA GLY A 27 -6.42 11.48 15.58
C GLY A 27 -6.49 10.26 14.65
N SER A 28 -7.62 9.98 13.99
CA SER A 28 -7.72 8.78 13.15
C SER A 28 -6.94 8.96 11.84
N HIS A 29 -6.11 7.96 11.55
CA HIS A 29 -5.28 7.86 10.35
C HIS A 29 -5.98 7.06 9.25
N TYR A 30 -5.84 7.51 8.01
CA TYR A 30 -6.45 6.90 6.84
C TYR A 30 -5.46 6.81 5.69
N PHE A 31 -5.57 5.71 4.96
CA PHE A 31 -4.94 5.50 3.67
C PHE A 31 -5.96 4.74 2.78
N PRO A 32 -6.17 5.13 1.52
CA PRO A 32 -5.64 6.30 0.82
C PRO A 32 -6.12 7.64 1.42
N ARG A 33 -5.69 8.77 0.85
CA ARG A 33 -6.09 10.11 1.32
C ARG A 33 -7.60 10.29 1.28
N ARG A 34 -8.16 11.03 2.23
CA ARG A 34 -9.61 11.29 2.33
C ARG A 34 -9.90 12.76 2.52
N ALA A 35 -10.91 13.25 1.81
CA ALA A 35 -11.43 14.61 1.99
C ALA A 35 -12.33 14.74 3.24
N VAL A 36 -12.96 13.64 3.69
CA VAL A 36 -13.91 13.63 4.82
C VAL A 36 -13.58 12.49 5.78
N CYS A 37 -13.56 12.80 7.08
CA CYS A 37 -13.37 11.80 8.13
C CYS A 37 -14.63 10.92 8.28
N PRO A 38 -14.54 9.59 8.20
CA PRO A 38 -15.67 8.69 8.47
C PRO A 38 -16.26 8.83 9.88
N LYS A 39 -15.42 9.09 10.90
CA LYS A 39 -15.86 9.22 12.30
C LYS A 39 -16.49 10.58 12.58
N CYS A 40 -15.80 11.67 12.22
CA CYS A 40 -16.27 13.04 12.50
C CYS A 40 -17.19 13.62 11.42
N ARG A 41 -17.23 13.02 10.23
CA ARG A 41 -17.95 13.53 9.05
C ARG A 41 -17.54 14.99 8.76
N ARG A 42 -18.50 15.86 8.48
CA ARG A 42 -18.34 17.31 8.23
C ARG A 42 -17.56 18.05 9.33
N LYS A 43 -17.58 17.53 10.55
CA LYS A 43 -16.88 18.11 11.71
C LYS A 43 -15.38 17.77 11.75
N GLY A 44 -14.92 16.85 10.90
CA GLY A 44 -13.52 16.43 10.84
C GLY A 44 -12.66 17.43 10.06
N LYS A 45 -11.44 17.63 10.52
CA LYS A 45 -10.42 18.43 9.84
C LYS A 45 -9.35 17.48 9.30
N MET A 46 -9.46 17.14 8.02
CA MET A 46 -8.52 16.23 7.36
C MET A 46 -7.27 16.99 6.96
N LYS A 47 -6.10 16.45 7.31
CA LYS A 47 -4.79 16.96 6.91
C LYS A 47 -4.01 15.86 6.21
N GLU A 48 -3.32 16.25 5.14
CA GLU A 48 -2.39 15.36 4.44
C GLU A 48 -1.18 15.04 5.32
N ILE A 49 -0.77 13.76 5.34
CA ILE A 49 0.44 13.32 6.01
C ILE A 49 1.22 12.34 5.14
N ARG A 50 2.53 12.34 5.31
CA ARG A 50 3.43 11.33 4.76
C ARG A 50 3.69 10.28 5.85
N TYR A 51 3.26 9.05 5.62
CA TYR A 51 3.61 7.95 6.51
C TYR A 51 5.09 7.59 6.34
N SER A 52 5.73 7.11 7.42
CA SER A 52 7.12 6.66 7.43
C SER A 52 7.37 5.46 6.51
N GLY A 53 6.30 4.71 6.20
CA GLY A 53 6.38 3.46 5.45
C GLY A 53 6.79 2.26 6.30
N LYS A 54 6.97 2.43 7.60
CA LYS A 54 7.25 1.36 8.55
C LYS A 54 5.96 0.83 9.17
N GLY A 55 5.92 -0.48 9.44
CA GLY A 55 4.75 -1.11 10.02
C GLY A 55 4.97 -2.55 10.40
N ARG A 56 3.86 -3.25 10.61
CA ARG A 56 3.81 -4.69 10.90
C ARG A 56 2.80 -5.40 10.02
N ILE A 57 3.07 -6.65 9.69
CA ILE A 57 2.09 -7.51 9.02
C ILE A 57 0.90 -7.73 9.97
N TYR A 58 -0.26 -7.21 9.61
CA TYR A 58 -1.51 -7.44 10.33
C TYR A 58 -2.14 -8.79 9.93
N SER A 59 -2.15 -9.08 8.64
CA SER A 59 -2.60 -10.35 8.05
C SER A 59 -1.98 -10.50 6.66
N TYR A 60 -1.77 -11.74 6.20
CA TYR A 60 -1.18 -12.01 4.89
C TYR A 60 -1.78 -13.26 4.25
N THR A 61 -1.56 -13.40 2.94
CA THR A 61 -1.82 -14.63 2.19
C THR A 61 -0.84 -14.76 1.03
N THR A 62 -0.62 -15.99 0.58
CA THR A 62 0.21 -16.31 -0.59
C THR A 62 -0.69 -16.66 -1.77
N ILE A 63 -0.47 -15.96 -2.88
CA ILE A 63 -1.21 -16.19 -4.13
C ILE A 63 -0.44 -17.22 -4.96
N TYR A 64 -1.05 -18.39 -5.12
CA TYR A 64 -0.53 -19.49 -5.95
C TYR A 64 -1.15 -19.55 -7.34
N SER A 65 -2.29 -18.89 -7.54
CA SER A 65 -2.96 -18.77 -8.84
C SER A 65 -3.21 -17.30 -9.11
N ALA A 66 -2.41 -16.72 -10.01
CA ALA A 66 -2.41 -15.29 -10.26
C ALA A 66 -3.48 -14.88 -11.28
N PRO A 67 -4.04 -13.66 -11.15
CA PRO A 67 -4.75 -13.04 -12.25
C PRO A 67 -3.80 -12.67 -13.39
N SER A 68 -4.36 -12.37 -14.56
CA SER A 68 -3.56 -12.01 -15.72
C SER A 68 -2.68 -10.76 -15.50
N GLY A 69 -1.41 -10.86 -15.89
CA GLY A 69 -0.37 -9.84 -15.70
C GLY A 69 0.50 -10.04 -14.44
N PHE A 70 0.27 -11.10 -13.68
CA PHE A 70 0.99 -11.42 -12.44
C PHE A 70 1.55 -12.85 -12.40
N GLU A 71 1.44 -13.59 -13.51
CA GLU A 71 1.86 -14.99 -13.64
C GLU A 71 3.35 -15.16 -13.31
N ASP A 72 4.20 -14.24 -13.79
CA ASP A 72 5.65 -14.24 -13.55
C ASP A 72 6.05 -13.98 -12.09
N GLN A 73 5.10 -13.63 -11.22
CA GLN A 73 5.34 -13.36 -9.80
C GLN A 73 4.91 -14.54 -8.90
N VAL A 74 4.31 -15.59 -9.44
CA VAL A 74 3.82 -16.71 -8.63
C VAL A 74 4.98 -17.57 -8.10
N PRO A 75 4.96 -17.99 -6.82
CA PRO A 75 4.06 -17.53 -5.76
C PRO A 75 4.50 -16.16 -5.20
N TYR A 76 3.53 -15.27 -4.97
CA TYR A 76 3.79 -14.00 -4.29
C TYR A 76 2.88 -13.80 -3.09
N SER A 77 3.39 -13.11 -2.08
CA SER A 77 2.64 -12.81 -0.86
C SER A 77 2.07 -11.39 -0.89
N ILE A 78 0.84 -11.26 -0.44
CA ILE A 78 0.20 -9.96 -0.16
C ILE A 78 -0.11 -9.87 1.33
N ALA A 79 0.01 -8.67 1.87
CA ALA A 79 -0.24 -8.42 3.28
C ALA A 79 -1.01 -7.11 3.49
N ILE A 80 -1.87 -7.12 4.49
CA ILE A 80 -2.36 -5.91 5.14
C ILE A 80 -1.27 -5.51 6.14
N ILE A 81 -0.70 -4.33 5.96
CA ILE A 81 0.29 -3.74 6.85
C ILE A 81 -0.41 -2.72 7.74
N GLU A 82 -0.26 -2.87 9.04
CA GLU A 82 -0.57 -1.81 10.01
C GLU A 82 0.67 -0.93 10.13
N LEU A 83 0.60 0.29 9.59
CA LEU A 83 1.67 1.28 9.68
C LEU A 83 1.80 1.76 11.13
N ASP A 84 3.00 2.19 11.52
CA ASP A 84 3.28 2.62 12.89
C ASP A 84 2.41 3.81 13.34
N GLU A 85 1.99 4.66 12.41
CA GLU A 85 1.07 5.77 12.65
C GLU A 85 -0.41 5.34 12.72
N GLY A 86 -0.73 4.08 12.39
CA GLY A 86 -2.04 3.46 12.65
C GLY A 86 -2.97 3.27 11.44
N ALA A 87 -2.60 3.73 10.24
CA ALA A 87 -3.35 3.38 9.02
C ALA A 87 -3.01 1.95 8.56
N ARG A 88 -3.98 1.28 7.92
CA ARG A 88 -3.75 -0.03 7.28
C ARG A 88 -3.68 0.10 5.76
N VAL A 89 -2.71 -0.57 5.17
CA VAL A 89 -2.44 -0.56 3.72
C VAL A 89 -2.26 -1.96 3.19
N LEU A 90 -2.78 -2.23 1.99
CA LEU A 90 -2.57 -3.50 1.30
C LEU A 90 -1.37 -3.35 0.37
N GLY A 91 -0.41 -4.28 0.44
CA GLY A 91 0.74 -4.32 -0.45
C GLY A 91 1.32 -5.72 -0.59
N GLN A 92 2.12 -5.96 -1.62
CA GLN A 92 2.90 -7.20 -1.74
C GLN A 92 4.08 -7.19 -0.77
N ILE A 93 4.40 -8.36 -0.22
CA ILE A 93 5.68 -8.61 0.45
C ILE A 93 6.68 -9.11 -0.59
N VAL A 94 7.87 -8.53 -0.61
CA VAL A 94 8.98 -8.88 -1.50
C VAL A 94 10.26 -9.10 -0.72
N ASP A 95 11.23 -9.74 -1.37
CA ASP A 95 12.57 -10.01 -0.84
C ASP A 95 12.53 -10.74 0.52
N ALA A 96 11.61 -11.70 0.68
CA ALA A 96 11.40 -12.42 1.93
C ALA A 96 11.23 -13.91 1.68
N ASP A 97 11.83 -14.71 2.56
CA ASP A 97 11.59 -16.14 2.63
C ASP A 97 10.27 -16.44 3.33
N GLU A 98 9.65 -17.58 3.00
CA GLU A 98 8.39 -18.03 3.61
C GLU A 98 8.47 -18.08 5.15
N LYS A 99 9.64 -18.44 5.69
CA LYS A 99 9.88 -18.51 7.13
C LYS A 99 9.86 -17.15 7.82
N GLN A 100 10.12 -16.07 7.10
CA GLN A 100 10.07 -14.70 7.64
C GLN A 100 8.64 -14.15 7.66
N LEU A 101 7.77 -14.66 6.78
CA LEU A 101 6.41 -14.18 6.60
C LEU A 101 5.51 -14.62 7.77
N LYS A 102 5.35 -13.74 8.76
CA LYS A 102 4.52 -13.98 9.95
C LYS A 102 3.71 -12.74 10.33
N ILE A 103 2.53 -12.95 10.90
CA ILE A 103 1.77 -11.87 11.54
C ILE A 103 2.64 -11.23 12.64
N GLY A 104 2.69 -9.91 12.66
CA GLY A 104 3.51 -9.11 13.59
C GLY A 104 4.92 -8.80 13.11
N ALA A 105 5.41 -9.46 12.05
CA ALA A 105 6.74 -9.20 11.47
C ALA A 105 6.86 -7.73 11.05
N ARG A 106 8.02 -7.12 11.35
CA ARG A 106 8.32 -5.74 10.99
C ARG A 106 8.56 -5.64 9.48
N VAL A 107 8.05 -4.56 8.90
CA VAL A 107 8.23 -4.28 7.47
C VAL A 107 8.56 -2.81 7.24
N GLU A 108 9.14 -2.54 6.08
CA GLU A 108 9.28 -1.21 5.55
C GLU A 108 8.90 -1.13 4.06
N GLN A 109 8.45 0.05 3.64
CA GLN A 109 8.07 0.37 2.29
C GLN A 109 9.29 0.33 1.35
N CYS A 110 9.11 -0.25 0.16
CA CYS A 110 10.04 -0.13 -0.96
C CYS A 110 9.32 0.30 -2.25
N PHE A 111 9.99 1.08 -3.09
CA PHE A 111 9.45 1.55 -4.36
C PHE A 111 9.70 0.52 -5.46
N ARG A 112 8.64 0.08 -6.15
CA ARG A 112 8.70 -1.02 -7.13
C ARG A 112 7.71 -0.81 -8.27
N ILE A 113 7.90 -1.55 -9.35
CA ILE A 113 6.86 -1.76 -10.37
C ILE A 113 5.75 -2.59 -9.72
N ILE A 114 4.52 -2.07 -9.72
CA ILE A 114 3.34 -2.76 -9.20
C ILE A 114 2.50 -3.39 -10.31
N GLN A 115 2.56 -2.82 -11.52
CA GLN A 115 1.85 -3.33 -12.68
C GLN A 115 2.48 -2.76 -13.96
N ARG A 116 2.38 -3.50 -15.06
CA ARG A 116 2.60 -3.00 -16.42
C ARG A 116 1.28 -3.11 -17.18
N ASP A 117 0.97 -2.11 -18.00
CA ASP A 117 -0.09 -2.22 -18.99
C ASP A 117 0.37 -3.14 -20.15
N ASP A 118 -0.27 -3.03 -21.32
CA ASP A 118 0.22 -3.64 -22.56
C ASP A 118 1.63 -3.11 -22.96
N PRO A 119 2.34 -3.73 -23.93
CA PRO A 119 3.72 -3.37 -24.25
C PRO A 119 3.96 -1.90 -24.62
N GLU A 120 2.94 -1.17 -25.07
CA GLU A 120 3.00 0.26 -25.40
C GLU A 120 2.43 1.16 -24.28
N GLY A 121 1.91 0.55 -23.22
CA GLY A 121 1.22 1.20 -22.12
C GLY A 121 2.16 1.68 -21.00
N LEU A 122 1.55 2.17 -19.91
CA LEU A 122 2.29 2.77 -18.82
C LEU A 122 2.89 1.70 -17.89
N ILE A 123 4.08 1.98 -17.36
CA ILE A 123 4.64 1.25 -16.23
C ILE A 123 4.15 1.92 -14.95
N HIS A 124 3.35 1.19 -14.17
CA HIS A 124 2.83 1.68 -12.89
C HIS A 124 3.81 1.35 -11.78
N TYR A 125 4.40 2.39 -11.21
CA TYR A 125 5.19 2.26 -9.99
C TYR A 125 4.33 2.51 -8.75
N GLY A 126 4.79 1.99 -7.62
CA GLY A 126 4.16 2.21 -6.33
C GLY A 126 4.96 1.55 -5.22
N PHE A 127 4.28 1.29 -4.11
CA PHE A 127 4.89 0.64 -2.97
C PHE A 127 4.67 -0.87 -2.96
N LYS A 128 5.71 -1.59 -2.52
CA LYS A 128 5.63 -2.92 -1.93
C LYS A 128 6.27 -2.82 -0.52
N PHE A 129 6.33 -3.92 0.20
CA PHE A 129 6.96 -4.00 1.52
C PHE A 129 8.00 -5.09 1.54
N ARG A 130 9.10 -4.86 2.24
CA ARG A 130 10.07 -5.91 2.59
C ARG A 130 10.09 -6.10 4.10
N ILE A 131 10.39 -7.32 4.53
CA ILE A 131 10.57 -7.62 5.96
C ILE A 131 11.90 -7.00 6.40
N VAL A 132 11.88 -6.37 7.56
CA VAL A 132 13.06 -5.88 8.26
C VAL A 132 13.06 -6.51 9.64
N ASP A 133 14.21 -6.94 10.13
CA ASP A 133 14.33 -7.62 11.42
C ASP A 133 13.78 -6.77 12.58
#